data_AF-A0A1A8MTU0-F1
#
_entry.id   AF-A0A1A8MTU0-F1
#
_cell.length_a   1.000
_cell.length_b   1.000
_cell.length_c   1.000
_cell.angle_alpha   90.00
_cell.angle_beta   90.00
_cell.angle_gamma   90.00
#
_symmetry.space_group_name_H-M   'P 1'
#
loop_
_entity.id
_entity.type
_entity.pdbx_description
1 polymer ?
#
loop_
_entity_poly.entity_id
_entity_poly.type
_entity_poly.pdbx_seq_one_letter_code
_entity_poly.pdbx_strand_id
1 'polypeptide(L)'
;VQVDYVSYMDFMAKEVGAKPRLLRLLLTDPVLWTKVVFGPCTPYQYRLTGSGQWAGARRAILTQWGRVYKPFRTRMVADPAATKPILFSPWFITFGATMVFYFAFVTKQH
;
A
#
# COMPACT_ATOMS: atom_id res chain seq x y z
N VAL A 1 -21.07 21.33 -13.07
CA VAL A 1 -19.63 21.44 -12.77
C VAL A 1 -19.08 20.04 -12.56
N GLN A 2 -18.00 19.68 -13.25
CA GLN A 2 -17.37 18.37 -13.18
C GLN A 2 -15.95 18.56 -12.66
N VAL A 3 -15.57 17.84 -11.59
CA VAL A 3 -14.25 17.95 -10.96
C VAL A 3 -13.78 16.55 -10.55
N ASP A 4 -12.48 16.31 -10.68
CA ASP A 4 -11.86 15.10 -10.16
C ASP A 4 -11.92 15.07 -8.62
N TYR A 5 -12.47 13.98 -8.08
CA TYR A 5 -12.71 13.84 -6.65
C TYR A 5 -11.42 13.93 -5.83
N VAL A 6 -10.37 13.21 -6.25
CA VAL A 6 -9.11 13.14 -5.50
C VAL A 6 -8.43 14.50 -5.51
N SER A 7 -8.32 15.13 -6.69
CA SER A 7 -7.71 16.45 -6.82
C SER A 7 -8.45 17.52 -6.00
N TYR A 8 -9.79 17.48 -6.00
CA TYR A 8 -10.59 18.42 -5.24
C TYR A 8 -10.44 18.23 -3.72
N MET A 9 -10.52 16.98 -3.25
CA MET A 9 -10.36 16.67 -1.83
C MET A 9 -8.95 17.03 -1.33
N ASP A 10 -7.91 16.76 -2.13
CA ASP A 10 -6.53 17.12 -1.81
C ASP A 10 -6.30 18.63 -1.76
N PHE A 11 -6.95 19.38 -2.67
CA PHE A 11 -6.92 20.84 -2.65
C PHE A 11 -7.51 21.36 -1.34
N MET A 12 -8.74 20.96 -1.00
CA MET A 12 -9.37 21.37 0.26
C MET A 12 -8.58 20.94 1.50
N ALA A 13 -8.07 19.71 1.51
CA ALA A 13 -7.28 19.21 2.63
C ALA A 13 -5.95 19.95 2.78
N LYS A 14 -5.38 20.48 1.69
CA LYS A 14 -4.20 21.34 1.75
C LYS A 14 -4.53 22.69 2.38
N GLU A 15 -5.64 23.32 1.98
CA GLU A 15 -6.09 24.61 2.53
C GLU A 15 -6.34 24.52 4.05
N VAL A 16 -6.91 23.41 4.53
CA VAL A 16 -7.18 23.18 5.96
C VAL A 16 -5.96 22.58 6.70
N GLY A 17 -4.87 22.27 6.00
CA GLY A 17 -3.68 21.63 6.58
C GLY A 17 -3.91 20.19 7.07
N ALA A 18 -4.97 19.54 6.57
CA ALA A 18 -5.34 18.16 6.87
C ALA A 18 -4.61 17.13 5.97
N LYS A 19 -4.02 17.57 4.85
CA LYS A 19 -3.31 16.70 3.89
C LYS A 19 -2.05 16.08 4.52
N PRO A 20 -1.96 14.74 4.61
CA PRO A 20 -0.79 14.07 5.18
C PRO A 20 0.43 14.25 4.27
N ARG A 21 1.58 14.54 4.87
CA ARG A 21 2.86 14.63 4.16
C ARG A 21 3.38 13.22 3.88
N LEU A 22 3.20 12.72 2.65
CA LEU A 22 3.54 11.34 2.27
C LEU A 22 4.99 10.96 2.61
N LEU A 23 5.97 11.82 2.33
CA LEU A 23 7.39 11.53 2.66
C LEU A 23 7.62 11.40 4.17
N ARG A 24 7.00 12.25 4.98
CA ARG A 24 7.08 12.17 6.44
C ARG A 24 6.38 10.91 6.95
N LEU A 25 5.24 10.56 6.34
CA LEU A 25 4.48 9.37 6.68
C LEU A 25 5.27 8.09 6.39
N LEU A 26 6.01 8.04 5.27
CA LEU A 26 6.91 6.93 4.94
C LEU A 26 7.95 6.69 6.04
N LEU A 27 8.54 7.76 6.57
CA LEU A 27 9.56 7.68 7.61
C LEU A 27 8.98 7.26 8.98
N THR A 28 7.77 7.70 9.31
CA THR A 28 7.15 7.41 10.62
C THR A 28 6.39 6.08 10.64
N ASP A 29 5.70 5.73 9.55
CA ASP A 29 4.86 4.54 9.45
C ASP A 29 4.81 4.03 7.98
N PRO A 30 5.80 3.21 7.57
CA PRO A 30 5.87 2.69 6.21
C PRO A 30 4.68 1.80 5.85
N VAL A 31 4.07 1.11 6.82
CA VAL A 31 2.90 0.26 6.59
C VAL A 31 1.69 1.11 6.24
N LEU A 32 1.44 2.19 6.99
CA LEU A 32 0.35 3.10 6.66
C LEU A 32 0.62 3.81 5.33
N TRP A 33 1.86 4.23 5.08
CA TRP A 33 2.24 4.88 3.83
C TRP A 33 1.93 4.01 2.60
N THR A 34 2.33 2.74 2.60
CA THR A 34 2.05 1.83 1.46
C THR A 34 0.55 1.69 1.21
N LYS A 35 -0.28 1.65 2.25
CA LYS A 35 -1.74 1.59 2.12
C LYS A 35 -2.37 2.89 1.64
N VAL A 36 -1.76 4.04 1.92
CA VAL A 36 -2.24 5.34 1.45
C VAL A 36 -1.88 5.57 -0.02
N VAL A 37 -0.66 5.17 -0.42
CA VAL A 37 -0.15 5.40 -1.79
C VAL A 37 -0.66 4.35 -2.79
N PHE A 38 -0.61 3.06 -2.42
CA PHE A 38 -1.01 1.96 -3.30
C PHE A 38 -2.40 1.41 -3.01
N GLY A 39 -3.06 1.88 -1.96
CA GLY A 39 -4.41 1.47 -1.59
C GLY A 39 -5.48 2.45 -2.07
N PRO A 40 -6.74 2.17 -1.74
CA PRO A 40 -7.84 3.06 -2.09
C PRO A 40 -7.74 4.39 -1.35
N CYS A 41 -8.03 5.48 -2.06
CA CYS A 41 -8.20 6.81 -1.45
C CYS A 41 -9.48 6.80 -0.60
N THR A 42 -9.30 6.73 0.72
CA THR A 42 -10.41 6.72 1.69
C THR A 42 -10.44 8.02 2.48
N PRO A 43 -11.64 8.51 2.87
CA PRO A 43 -11.77 9.78 3.59
C PRO A 43 -11.08 9.79 4.96
N TYR A 44 -10.75 8.60 5.50
CA TYR A 44 -9.96 8.48 6.74
C TYR A 44 -8.55 9.07 6.61
N GLN A 45 -7.98 9.14 5.40
CA GLN A 45 -6.64 9.67 5.15
C GLN A 45 -6.53 11.15 5.53
N TYR A 46 -7.58 11.93 5.29
CA TYR A 46 -7.63 13.36 5.64
C TYR A 46 -7.85 13.62 7.14
N ARG A 47 -8.07 12.57 7.95
CA ARG A 47 -8.14 12.69 9.41
C ARG A 47 -6.89 12.16 10.13
N LEU A 48 -5.82 11.87 9.37
CA LEU A 48 -4.53 11.47 9.92
C LEU A 48 -3.74 12.65 10.49
N THR A 49 -3.94 13.85 9.94
CA THR A 49 -3.22 15.08 10.30
C THR A 49 -4.15 16.29 10.30
N GLY A 50 -3.73 17.42 10.87
CA GLY A 50 -4.54 18.66 10.95
C GLY A 50 -5.30 18.82 12.27
N SER A 51 -6.18 19.82 12.36
CA SER A 51 -6.97 20.12 13.57
C SER A 51 -8.10 19.13 13.84
N GLY A 52 -8.60 18.46 12.81
CA GLY A 52 -9.67 17.45 12.87
C GLY A 52 -9.16 16.00 12.97
N GLN A 53 -8.00 15.79 13.60
CA GLN A 53 -7.40 14.46 13.70
C GLN A 53 -8.31 13.47 14.43
N TRP A 54 -8.41 12.26 13.88
CA TRP A 54 -9.11 11.16 14.53
C TRP A 54 -8.13 10.05 14.88
N ALA A 55 -7.95 9.77 16.17
CA ALA A 55 -7.02 8.73 16.65
C ALA A 55 -7.30 7.35 16.03
N GLY A 56 -8.56 7.06 15.67
CA GLY A 56 -8.96 5.81 15.01
C GLY A 56 -8.64 5.73 13.51
N ALA A 57 -8.22 6.82 12.87
CA ALA A 57 -8.06 6.89 11.41
C ALA A 57 -7.06 5.85 10.89
N ARG A 58 -5.91 5.71 11.55
CA ARG A 58 -4.90 4.69 11.21
C ARG A 58 -5.50 3.29 11.23
N ARG A 59 -6.17 2.91 12.33
CA ARG A 59 -6.78 1.59 12.48
C ARG A 59 -7.85 1.37 11.41
N ALA A 60 -8.68 2.38 11.16
CA ALA A 60 -9.75 2.31 10.17
C ALA A 60 -9.23 2.04 8.74
N ILE A 61 -8.09 2.63 8.36
CA ILE A 61 -7.42 2.38 7.07
C ILE A 61 -6.86 0.97 7.01
N LEU A 62 -6.21 0.49 8.08
CA LEU A 62 -5.60 -0.84 8.09
C LEU A 62 -6.64 -1.96 8.09
N THR A 63 -7.76 -1.79 8.80
CA THR A 63 -8.82 -2.81 8.91
C THR A 63 -9.93 -2.65 7.88
N GLN A 64 -9.82 -1.72 6.93
CA GLN A 64 -10.89 -1.40 5.99
C GLN A 64 -11.34 -2.62 5.17
N TRP A 65 -10.40 -3.41 4.66
CA TRP A 65 -10.71 -4.58 3.85
C TRP A 65 -11.42 -5.69 4.64
N GLY A 66 -11.11 -5.83 5.92
CA GLY A 66 -11.87 -6.72 6.81
C GLY A 66 -13.33 -6.31 6.92
N ARG A 67 -13.61 -4.99 7.01
CA ARG A 67 -15.00 -4.47 7.04
C ARG A 67 -15.71 -4.64 5.70
N VAL A 68 -15.01 -4.43 4.59
CA VAL A 68 -15.55 -4.63 3.25
C VAL A 68 -15.89 -6.09 3.02
N TYR A 69 -15.01 -7.02 3.42
CA TYR A 69 -15.19 -8.45 3.19
C TYR A 69 -16.20 -9.11 4.12
N LYS A 70 -16.31 -8.62 5.37
CA LYS A 70 -17.21 -9.19 6.41
C LYS A 70 -18.65 -9.47 5.93
N PRO A 71 -19.38 -8.54 5.29
CA PRO A 71 -20.75 -8.81 4.84
C PRO A 71 -20.82 -9.85 3.70
N PHE A 72 -19.74 -10.05 2.94
CA PHE A 72 -19.69 -11.03 1.86
C PHE A 72 -19.26 -12.43 2.33
N ARG A 73 -18.64 -12.55 3.52
CA ARG A 73 -18.21 -13.83 4.10
C ARG A 73 -19.26 -14.42 5.04
N THR A 74 -20.50 -14.57 4.57
CA THR A 74 -21.60 -15.16 5.37
C THR A 74 -21.46 -16.68 5.55
N ARG A 75 -20.73 -17.35 4.66
CA ARG A 75 -20.38 -18.77 4.78
C ARG A 75 -18.92 -18.93 5.19
N MET A 76 -18.66 -19.66 6.27
CA MET A 76 -17.31 -20.05 6.65
C MET A 76 -16.87 -21.25 5.82
N VAL A 77 -15.70 -21.13 5.18
CA VAL A 77 -15.00 -22.21 4.48
C VAL A 77 -13.64 -22.30 5.16
N ALA A 78 -13.15 -23.52 5.40
CA ALA A 78 -11.81 -23.74 5.92
C ALA A 78 -10.79 -23.04 5.01
N ASP A 79 -9.91 -22.22 5.60
CA ASP A 79 -8.89 -21.54 4.82
C ASP A 79 -7.93 -22.59 4.23
N PRO A 80 -7.59 -22.49 2.93
CA PRO A 80 -6.58 -23.38 2.34
C PRO A 80 -5.25 -23.19 3.07
N ALA A 81 -4.54 -24.29 3.33
CA ALA A 81 -3.25 -24.26 3.99
C ALA A 81 -2.31 -23.26 3.29
N ALA A 82 -1.60 -22.44 4.07
CA ALA A 82 -0.78 -21.35 3.57
C ALA A 82 0.24 -21.83 2.53
N THR A 83 -0.06 -21.62 1.25
CA THR A 83 0.87 -21.89 0.15
C THR A 83 2.00 -20.88 0.20
N LYS A 84 3.23 -21.35 0.41
CA LYS A 84 4.41 -20.49 0.41
C LYS A 84 4.60 -19.89 -1.00
N PRO A 85 4.83 -18.58 -1.14
CA PRO A 85 5.09 -17.99 -2.45
C PRO A 85 6.36 -18.59 -3.07
N ILE A 86 6.20 -19.21 -4.25
CA ILE A 86 7.25 -19.92 -5.01
C ILE A 86 8.46 -19.03 -5.32
N LEU A 87 8.24 -17.71 -5.36
CA LEU A 87 9.22 -16.69 -5.74
C LEU A 87 10.43 -16.59 -4.80
N PHE A 88 10.34 -17.08 -3.55
CA PHE A 88 11.45 -17.06 -2.58
C PHE A 88 12.20 -18.40 -2.49
N SER A 89 12.01 -19.31 -3.45
CA SER A 89 12.85 -20.51 -3.51
C SER A 89 14.30 -20.12 -3.85
N PRO A 90 15.31 -20.59 -3.09
CA PRO A 90 16.71 -20.23 -3.30
C PRO A 90 17.21 -20.55 -4.72
N TRP A 91 16.60 -21.53 -5.39
CA TRP A 91 16.92 -21.92 -6.77
C TRP A 91 16.66 -20.82 -7.80
N PHE A 92 15.57 -20.05 -7.65
CA PHE A 92 15.27 -18.96 -8.59
C PHE A 92 16.21 -17.76 -8.41
N ILE A 93 16.67 -17.53 -7.18
CA ILE A 93 17.65 -16.47 -6.87
C ILE A 93 19.01 -16.82 -7.49
N THR A 94 19.47 -18.07 -7.31
CA THR A 94 20.75 -18.50 -7.86
C THR A 94 20.75 -18.47 -9.39
N PHE A 95 19.66 -18.93 -10.02
CA PHE A 95 19.55 -18.97 -11.48
C PHE A 95 19.50 -17.56 -12.09
N GLY A 96 18.79 -16.63 -11.44
CA GLY A 96 18.76 -15.22 -11.84
C GLY A 96 20.15 -14.57 -11.75
N ALA A 97 20.87 -14.78 -10.65
CA ALA A 97 22.22 -14.23 -10.46
C ALA A 97 23.23 -14.80 -11.47
N THR A 98 23.20 -16.11 -11.74
CA THR A 98 24.08 -16.73 -12.74
C THR A 98 23.78 -16.24 -14.15
N MET A 99 22.50 -16.05 -14.49
CA MET A 99 22.09 -15.54 -15.80
C MET A 99 22.56 -14.10 -16.01
N VAL A 100 22.38 -13.22 -15.04
CA VAL A 100 22.86 -11.83 -15.09
C VAL A 100 24.38 -11.77 -15.21
N PHE A 101 25.11 -12.61 -14.46
CA PHE A 101 26.56 -12.69 -14.54
C PHE A 101 27.04 -13.18 -15.92
N TYR A 102 26.39 -14.20 -16.48
CA TYR A 102 26.69 -14.69 -17.83
C TYR A 102 26.47 -13.60 -18.89
N PHE A 103 25.34 -12.91 -18.86
CA PHE A 103 25.07 -11.82 -19.80
C PHE A 103 26.07 -10.67 -19.67
N ALA A 104 26.42 -10.27 -18.44
CA ALA A 104 27.43 -9.23 -18.22
C ALA A 104 28.83 -9.63 -18.72
N PHE A 105 29.18 -10.91 -18.60
CA PHE A 105 30.44 -11.44 -19.13
C PHE A 105 30.47 -11.42 -20.66
N VAL A 106 29.39 -11.86 -21.31
CA VAL A 106 29.28 -11.89 -22.78
C VAL A 106 29.31 -10.47 -23.36
N THR A 107 28.64 -9.50 -22.74
CA THR A 107 28.66 -8.09 -23.21
C THR A 107 30.01 -7.40 -23.04
N LYS A 108 30.91 -7.93 -22.22
CA LYS A 108 32.26 -7.38 -22.03
C LYS A 108 33.28 -7.95 -23.04
N GLN A 109 32.96 -9.09 -23.68
CA GLN A 109 33.83 -9.76 -24.64
C GLN A 109 33.64 -9.26 -26.09
N HIS A 110 32.60 -8.47 -26.33
CA HIS A 110 32.35 -7.72 -27.57
C HIS A 110 32.74 -6.25 -27.39
#